data_AF-A0AAJ1PWG8-F1
#
_entry.id   AF-A0AAJ1PWG8-F1
#
_cell.length_a   1.000
_cell.length_b   1.000
_cell.length_c   1.000
_cell.angle_alpha   90.00
_cell.angle_beta   90.00
_cell.angle_gamma   90.00
#
_symmetry.space_group_name_H-M   'P 1'
#
loop_
_entity.id
_entity.type
_entity.pdbx_description
1 polymer ?
#
loop_
_entity_poly.entity_id
_entity_poly.type
_entity_poly.pdbx_seq_one_letter_code
_entity_poly.pdbx_strand_id
1 'polypeptide(L)'
;MKDQGIARRRELKVGAVIAALFSLLVTLTGLSAVFEPQSALAAGNELGETVEFTPNYDFADIPQGSGYYADKGNIIWGGNGGSDNGVTNKKSNIGFAWCIDLGLRTPADAKNLIWDKSTAQKLTPANIADTTKDTAHGQERYDAAYKMITNMINSWKAGKYDEAKKYNLYAQALLGNPTAQGTAGEVINSNGQASPQAGTYSGVTPGEFTDLTGFKAMAGGPSVFDHAIDFKAPEGSYLTYVPPTLPNGKVAVNQAQRMVPPDQPGIKPEPKNPVIKTKASLDGDQVKAGAKVV
;
A
#
# COMPACT_ATOMS: atom_id res chain seq x y z
N MET A 1 -68.90 58.27 21.72
CA MET A 1 -68.70 59.38 20.76
C MET A 1 -67.46 59.05 19.95
N LYS A 2 -67.63 58.57 18.71
CA LYS A 2 -67.38 59.31 17.44
C LYS A 2 -65.94 59.88 17.40
N ASP A 3 -64.96 59.23 16.78
CA ASP A 3 -64.72 58.90 15.35
C ASP A 3 -64.15 60.08 14.52
N GLN A 4 -63.14 59.73 13.70
CA GLN A 4 -62.51 60.44 12.56
C GLN A 4 -61.47 61.55 12.86
N GLY A 5 -60.34 61.70 12.17
CA GLY A 5 -59.67 61.10 11.00
C GLY A 5 -58.23 61.69 10.98
N ILE A 6 -57.26 61.40 10.12
CA ILE A 6 -57.21 61.25 8.66
C ILE A 6 -55.82 60.66 8.31
N ALA A 7 -55.78 59.83 7.27
CA ALA A 7 -54.61 59.19 6.69
C ALA A 7 -53.55 60.14 6.08
N ARG A 8 -52.27 59.73 6.12
CA ARG A 8 -51.31 59.93 5.01
C ARG A 8 -50.13 58.94 5.09
N ARG A 9 -50.12 58.00 4.13
CA ARG A 9 -49.03 57.50 3.27
C ARG A 9 -47.59 57.52 3.83
N ARG A 10 -46.91 56.35 3.84
CA ARG A 10 -45.84 55.93 2.88
C ARG A 10 -44.83 57.08 2.65
N GLU A 11 -43.58 57.00 3.06
CA GLU A 11 -42.55 56.09 2.54
C GLU A 11 -41.50 55.77 3.61
N LEU A 12 -41.44 54.53 4.10
CA LEU A 12 -40.21 54.06 4.72
C LEU A 12 -39.20 53.88 3.58
N LYS A 13 -38.09 54.62 3.66
CA LYS A 13 -36.95 54.55 2.75
C LYS A 13 -36.38 53.13 2.71
N VAL A 14 -36.88 52.31 1.79
CA VAL A 14 -36.33 50.99 1.43
C VAL A 14 -34.92 51.11 0.82
N GLY A 15 -34.45 52.32 0.52
CA GLY A 15 -33.11 52.57 -0.06
C GLY A 15 -31.92 52.59 0.90
N ALA A 16 -32.10 52.65 2.23
CA ALA A 16 -30.97 52.80 3.16
C ALA A 16 -30.52 51.49 3.84
N VAL A 17 -31.35 50.45 3.84
CA VAL A 17 -31.01 49.15 4.47
C VAL A 17 -30.35 48.19 3.47
N ILE A 18 -30.51 48.42 2.17
CA ILE A 18 -29.91 47.56 1.13
C ILE A 18 -28.44 47.93 0.87
N ALA A 19 -28.02 49.18 1.09
CA ALA A 19 -26.62 49.58 0.91
C ALA A 19 -25.68 49.07 2.01
N ALA A 20 -26.16 48.93 3.25
CA ALA A 20 -25.35 48.41 4.37
C ALA A 20 -25.18 46.88 4.33
N LEU A 21 -26.08 46.16 3.66
CA LEU A 21 -25.98 44.70 3.47
C LEU A 21 -25.07 44.31 2.29
N PHE A 22 -24.82 45.20 1.34
CA PHE A 22 -23.91 44.94 0.22
C PHE A 22 -22.45 45.38 0.48
N SER A 23 -22.20 46.28 1.43
CA SER A 23 -20.82 46.66 1.80
C SER A 23 -20.16 45.72 2.82
N LEU A 24 -20.91 44.80 3.44
CA LEU A 24 -20.34 43.73 4.27
C LEU A 24 -20.13 42.41 3.49
N LEU A 25 -20.47 42.38 2.19
CA LEU A 25 -20.36 41.19 1.35
C LEU A 25 -19.10 41.16 0.46
N VAL A 26 -18.26 42.20 0.50
CA VAL A 26 -17.08 42.34 -0.41
C VAL A 26 -15.74 42.37 0.34
N THR A 27 -15.73 42.24 1.67
CA THR A 27 -14.48 42.14 2.47
C THR A 27 -14.40 40.86 3.31
N LEU A 28 -15.13 39.81 2.90
CA LEU A 28 -15.01 38.46 3.48
C LEU A 28 -14.68 37.36 2.45
N THR A 29 -14.10 37.73 1.31
CA THR A 29 -13.52 36.77 0.34
C THR A 29 -11.99 36.63 0.45
N GLY A 30 -11.38 37.22 1.48
CA GLY A 30 -9.92 37.34 1.59
C GLY A 30 -9.25 36.72 2.83
N LEU A 31 -9.98 35.99 3.69
CA LEU A 31 -9.39 35.41 4.92
C LEU A 31 -10.05 34.10 5.37
N SER A 32 -10.51 33.29 4.42
CA SER A 32 -10.73 31.85 4.62
C SER A 32 -9.53 31.05 4.09
N ALA A 33 -8.31 31.50 4.39
CA ALA A 33 -7.15 30.62 4.52
C ALA A 33 -7.14 30.07 5.96
N VAL A 34 -8.27 29.50 6.38
CA VAL A 34 -8.36 28.70 7.59
C VAL A 34 -7.74 27.37 7.22
N PHE A 35 -6.51 27.14 7.68
CA PHE A 35 -5.82 25.85 7.77
C PHE A 35 -6.65 24.67 7.22
N GLU A 36 -6.62 24.49 5.91
CA GLU A 36 -6.81 23.15 5.38
C GLU A 36 -5.60 22.36 5.89
N PRO A 37 -5.79 21.32 6.71
CA PRO A 37 -4.67 20.45 6.99
C PRO A 37 -4.20 19.94 5.64
N GLN A 38 -2.90 20.01 5.36
CA GLN A 38 -2.29 19.52 4.12
C GLN A 38 -2.65 18.04 3.80
N SER A 39 -3.34 17.34 4.70
CA SER A 39 -3.98 16.05 4.49
C SER A 39 -5.25 16.06 3.62
N ALA A 40 -5.89 17.21 3.38
CA ALA A 40 -7.14 17.30 2.58
C ALA A 40 -6.89 17.55 1.09
N LEU A 41 -5.75 18.15 0.73
CA LEU A 41 -5.33 18.37 -0.67
C LEU A 41 -4.80 17.11 -1.37
N ALA A 42 -4.69 15.98 -0.66
CA ALA A 42 -4.37 14.67 -1.24
C ALA A 42 -5.61 13.80 -1.52
N ALA A 43 -6.83 14.28 -1.23
CA ALA A 43 -8.07 13.49 -1.34
C ALA A 43 -8.87 13.79 -2.64
N GLY A 44 -8.18 14.25 -3.69
CA GLY A 44 -8.72 14.53 -5.00
C GLY A 44 -8.08 13.67 -6.10
N ASN A 45 -8.64 12.50 -6.34
CA ASN A 45 -9.04 12.03 -7.67
C ASN A 45 -8.02 11.91 -8.84
N GLU A 46 -6.71 11.78 -8.61
CA GLU A 46 -5.83 11.21 -9.64
C GLU A 46 -5.30 9.86 -9.16
N LEU A 47 -5.78 8.78 -9.80
CA LEU A 47 -5.09 7.50 -9.71
C LEU A 47 -3.67 7.77 -10.21
N GLY A 48 -2.64 7.37 -9.45
CA GLY A 48 -1.28 7.32 -9.99
C GLY A 48 -1.26 6.52 -11.30
N GLU A 49 -0.19 6.63 -12.09
CA GLU A 49 -0.10 5.98 -13.40
C GLU A 49 -0.60 4.53 -13.33
N THR A 50 -1.68 4.24 -14.07
CA THR A 50 -2.33 2.93 -14.03
C THR A 50 -1.48 1.89 -14.74
N VAL A 51 -1.48 0.67 -14.21
CA VAL A 51 -0.71 -0.44 -14.81
C VAL A 51 -1.56 -1.66 -15.02
N GLU A 52 -1.22 -2.39 -16.08
CA GLU A 52 -1.78 -3.71 -16.31
C GLU A 52 -0.93 -4.76 -15.60
N PHE A 53 -1.60 -5.70 -14.94
CA PHE A 53 -1.00 -6.94 -14.44
C PHE A 53 -1.97 -8.08 -14.75
N THR A 54 -1.48 -9.31 -14.72
CA THR A 54 -2.28 -10.51 -14.91
C THR A 54 -2.81 -10.98 -13.55
N PRO A 55 -4.13 -10.93 -13.29
CA PRO A 55 -4.70 -11.52 -12.08
C PRO A 55 -4.37 -13.00 -11.98
N ASN A 56 -4.07 -13.45 -10.76
CA ASN A 56 -3.73 -14.84 -10.55
C ASN A 56 -4.87 -15.60 -9.88
N TYR A 57 -5.70 -16.29 -10.66
CA TYR A 57 -6.87 -16.98 -10.14
C TYR A 57 -6.57 -18.40 -9.63
N ASP A 58 -5.50 -19.02 -10.14
CA ASP A 58 -5.21 -20.44 -9.93
C ASP A 58 -4.01 -20.67 -9.00
N PHE A 59 -3.60 -19.62 -8.26
CA PHE A 59 -2.44 -19.69 -7.35
C PHE A 59 -2.67 -20.62 -6.14
N ALA A 60 -3.93 -20.78 -5.73
CA ALA A 60 -4.38 -21.74 -4.72
C ALA A 60 -5.89 -22.00 -4.93
N ASP A 61 -6.46 -22.96 -4.21
CA ASP A 61 -7.92 -23.07 -4.10
C ASP A 61 -8.50 -21.80 -3.46
N ILE A 62 -9.75 -21.46 -3.73
CA ILE A 62 -10.38 -20.30 -3.10
C ILE A 62 -10.72 -20.65 -1.63
N PRO A 63 -10.18 -19.91 -0.63
CA PRO A 63 -10.43 -20.20 0.77
C PRO A 63 -11.88 -19.85 1.13
N GLN A 64 -12.55 -20.73 1.88
CA GLN A 64 -13.86 -20.45 2.48
C GLN A 64 -13.69 -19.51 3.69
N GLY A 65 -14.68 -18.65 3.95
CA GLY A 65 -14.70 -17.82 5.16
C GLY A 65 -13.76 -16.61 5.10
N SER A 66 -12.65 -16.65 5.84
CA SER A 66 -11.75 -15.50 6.09
C SER A 66 -11.04 -14.96 4.85
N GLY A 67 -11.07 -15.69 3.73
CA GLY A 67 -10.53 -15.22 2.47
C GLY A 67 -9.00 -15.20 2.38
N TYR A 68 -8.29 -15.78 3.34
CA TYR A 68 -6.83 -15.83 3.34
C TYR A 68 -6.25 -17.17 3.81
N TYR A 69 -5.04 -17.47 3.36
CA TYR A 69 -4.25 -18.63 3.79
C TYR A 69 -3.13 -18.22 4.75
N ALA A 70 -3.34 -18.45 6.04
CA ALA A 70 -2.35 -18.16 7.08
C ALA A 70 -1.05 -18.98 6.92
N ASP A 71 -1.17 -20.18 6.37
CA ASP A 71 -0.13 -21.17 6.13
C ASP A 71 0.58 -21.02 4.78
N LYS A 72 0.00 -20.23 3.85
CA LYS A 72 0.58 -19.97 2.51
C LYS A 72 1.06 -18.53 2.36
N GLY A 73 1.75 -18.02 3.38
CA GLY A 73 2.38 -16.71 3.35
C GLY A 73 1.40 -15.55 3.45
N ASN A 74 0.26 -15.73 4.13
CA ASN A 74 -0.81 -14.73 4.24
C ASN A 74 -1.33 -14.25 2.87
N ILE A 75 -1.38 -15.13 1.87
CA ILE A 75 -1.98 -14.77 0.59
C ILE A 75 -3.51 -14.71 0.71
N ILE A 76 -4.13 -13.75 0.03
CA ILE A 76 -5.52 -13.36 0.18
C ILE A 76 -6.23 -13.45 -1.16
N TRP A 77 -7.47 -13.94 -1.15
CA TRP A 77 -8.34 -13.94 -2.31
C TRP A 77 -9.01 -12.57 -2.51
N GLY A 78 -8.63 -11.89 -3.59
CA GLY A 78 -9.16 -10.61 -4.02
C GLY A 78 -10.21 -10.69 -5.13
N GLY A 79 -10.73 -11.88 -5.47
CA GLY A 79 -11.87 -12.03 -6.38
C GLY A 79 -11.52 -12.27 -7.85
N ASN A 80 -12.50 -12.72 -8.64
CA ASN A 80 -12.35 -13.07 -10.06
C ASN A 80 -13.27 -12.26 -11.01
N GLY A 81 -13.95 -11.24 -10.51
CA GLY A 81 -14.82 -10.37 -11.30
C GLY A 81 -16.13 -11.03 -11.76
N GLY A 82 -16.59 -12.09 -11.08
CA GLY A 82 -17.74 -12.89 -11.50
C GLY A 82 -18.59 -13.39 -10.34
N SER A 83 -18.70 -14.71 -10.20
CA SER A 83 -19.59 -15.35 -9.22
C SER A 83 -19.25 -14.94 -7.79
N ASP A 84 -20.30 -14.60 -7.04
CA ASP A 84 -20.16 -14.34 -5.61
C ASP A 84 -19.89 -15.66 -4.88
N ASN A 85 -18.67 -15.81 -4.37
CA ASN A 85 -18.25 -16.96 -3.56
C ASN A 85 -18.38 -16.67 -2.05
N GLY A 86 -18.96 -15.53 -1.68
CA GLY A 86 -19.16 -15.12 -0.29
C GLY A 86 -17.89 -14.66 0.43
N VAL A 87 -16.73 -14.65 -0.25
CA VAL A 87 -15.44 -14.31 0.36
C VAL A 87 -15.15 -12.83 0.26
N THR A 88 -15.20 -12.27 -0.94
CA THR A 88 -14.94 -10.85 -1.23
C THR A 88 -16.08 -10.26 -2.05
N ASN A 89 -16.05 -8.97 -2.34
CA ASN A 89 -16.99 -8.38 -3.29
C ASN A 89 -16.86 -9.05 -4.66
N LYS A 90 -17.98 -9.51 -5.22
CA LYS A 90 -18.04 -10.22 -6.52
C LYS A 90 -17.47 -9.43 -7.71
N LYS A 91 -17.40 -8.09 -7.61
CA LYS A 91 -16.81 -7.22 -8.64
C LYS A 91 -15.29 -7.15 -8.56
N SER A 92 -14.69 -7.53 -7.44
CA SER A 92 -13.23 -7.54 -7.30
C SER A 92 -12.64 -8.64 -8.18
N ASN A 93 -11.53 -8.35 -8.87
CA ASN A 93 -11.05 -9.13 -10.01
C ASN A 93 -9.52 -9.27 -10.09
N ILE A 94 -8.84 -9.30 -8.93
CA ILE A 94 -7.37 -9.31 -8.87
C ILE A 94 -6.77 -10.71 -8.65
N GLY A 95 -7.59 -11.72 -8.35
CA GLY A 95 -7.15 -13.06 -7.96
C GLY A 95 -6.50 -13.10 -6.59
N PHE A 96 -5.49 -13.96 -6.42
CA PHE A 96 -4.67 -14.01 -5.21
C PHE A 96 -3.67 -12.86 -5.16
N ALA A 97 -3.50 -12.25 -3.99
CA ALA A 97 -2.56 -11.17 -3.74
C ALA A 97 -2.22 -11.05 -2.24
N TRP A 98 -1.26 -10.21 -1.88
CA TRP A 98 -0.92 -9.92 -0.49
C TRP A 98 -1.40 -8.54 -0.08
N CYS A 99 -1.98 -8.42 1.11
CA CYS A 99 -2.27 -7.10 1.65
C CYS A 99 -1.01 -6.42 2.22
N ILE A 100 -0.98 -5.09 2.18
CA ILE A 100 0.17 -4.27 2.61
C ILE A 100 -0.15 -3.20 3.68
N ASP A 101 -1.35 -3.20 4.26
CA ASP A 101 -1.75 -2.22 5.28
C ASP A 101 -2.25 -2.91 6.56
N LEU A 102 -1.35 -3.65 7.25
CA LEU A 102 -1.66 -4.40 8.46
C LEU A 102 -2.54 -3.61 9.44
N GLY A 103 -3.58 -4.25 9.97
CA GLY A 103 -4.52 -3.62 10.91
C GLY A 103 -5.72 -2.94 10.27
N LEU A 104 -5.72 -2.70 8.94
CA LEU A 104 -6.95 -2.36 8.23
C LEU A 104 -7.73 -3.61 7.82
N ARG A 105 -9.00 -3.42 7.46
CA ARG A 105 -9.89 -4.48 6.98
C ARG A 105 -9.35 -5.16 5.72
N THR A 106 -9.42 -6.48 5.69
CA THR A 106 -9.10 -7.28 4.49
C THR A 106 -10.26 -7.24 3.49
N PRO A 107 -10.09 -7.74 2.25
CA PRO A 107 -11.21 -7.92 1.32
C PRO A 107 -12.38 -8.73 1.88
N ALA A 108 -12.10 -9.70 2.76
CA ALA A 108 -13.15 -10.50 3.39
C ALA A 108 -13.97 -9.72 4.43
N ASP A 109 -13.35 -8.75 5.11
CA ASP A 109 -14.00 -7.90 6.11
C ASP A 109 -14.65 -6.65 5.50
N ALA A 110 -14.26 -6.28 4.28
CA ALA A 110 -14.71 -5.07 3.59
C ALA A 110 -15.42 -5.38 2.26
N LYS A 111 -16.40 -6.29 2.29
CA LYS A 111 -17.20 -6.71 1.12
C LYS A 111 -17.97 -5.57 0.44
N ASN A 112 -18.07 -4.40 1.06
CA ASN A 112 -18.64 -3.20 0.46
C ASN A 112 -17.66 -2.42 -0.44
N LEU A 113 -16.38 -2.81 -0.49
CA LEU A 113 -15.33 -2.23 -1.31
C LEU A 113 -14.92 -3.18 -2.44
N ILE A 114 -14.28 -2.64 -3.48
CA ILE A 114 -13.90 -3.37 -4.69
C ILE A 114 -12.40 -3.22 -4.93
N TRP A 115 -11.69 -4.34 -5.11
CA TRP A 115 -10.33 -4.35 -5.63
C TRP A 115 -10.40 -4.66 -7.12
N ASP A 116 -10.26 -3.63 -7.94
CA ASP A 116 -10.33 -3.75 -9.39
C ASP A 116 -8.93 -3.59 -9.99
N LYS A 117 -8.51 -4.56 -10.79
CA LYS A 117 -7.24 -4.53 -11.51
C LYS A 117 -7.09 -3.28 -12.39
N SER A 118 -8.20 -2.71 -12.87
CA SER A 118 -8.19 -1.47 -13.66
C SER A 118 -7.70 -0.25 -12.87
N THR A 119 -7.70 -0.36 -11.54
CA THR A 119 -7.28 0.70 -10.61
C THR A 119 -5.87 0.49 -10.07
N ALA A 120 -5.15 -0.52 -10.57
CA ALA A 120 -3.79 -0.80 -10.17
C ALA A 120 -2.86 0.37 -10.51
N GLN A 121 -1.95 0.71 -9.60
CA GLN A 121 -1.08 1.88 -9.70
C GLN A 121 0.39 1.50 -9.58
N LYS A 122 1.25 2.33 -10.21
CA LYS A 122 2.69 2.31 -9.94
C LYS A 122 3.02 2.95 -8.61
N LEU A 123 3.86 2.27 -7.85
CA LEU A 123 4.64 2.85 -6.78
C LEU A 123 6.10 2.94 -7.23
N THR A 124 6.65 4.15 -7.12
CA THR A 124 8.00 4.54 -7.54
C THR A 124 8.64 5.37 -6.43
N PRO A 125 9.96 5.66 -6.50
CA PRO A 125 10.59 6.59 -5.56
C PRO A 125 9.88 7.95 -5.47
N ALA A 126 9.26 8.42 -6.56
CA ALA A 126 8.64 9.73 -6.63
C ALA A 126 7.31 9.84 -5.86
N ASN A 127 6.57 8.74 -5.70
CA ASN A 127 5.24 8.75 -5.08
C ASN A 127 5.11 7.82 -3.86
N ILE A 128 6.19 7.16 -3.44
CA ILE A 128 6.17 6.33 -2.23
C ILE A 128 5.86 7.14 -0.96
N ALA A 129 6.22 8.43 -0.95
CA ALA A 129 5.90 9.36 0.14
C ALA A 129 4.39 9.57 0.31
N ASP A 130 3.59 9.49 -0.75
CA ASP A 130 2.12 9.64 -0.67
C ASP A 130 1.50 8.55 0.20
N THR A 131 2.15 7.39 0.23
CA THR A 131 1.71 6.23 0.99
C THR A 131 2.32 6.19 2.39
N THR A 132 3.58 6.62 2.54
CA THR A 132 4.37 6.38 3.75
C THR A 132 4.62 7.64 4.58
N LYS A 133 4.43 8.81 3.99
CA LYS A 133 4.81 10.15 4.50
C LYS A 133 6.31 10.35 4.73
N ASP A 134 7.15 9.47 4.19
CA ASP A 134 8.59 9.64 4.18
C ASP A 134 9.02 10.47 2.97
N THR A 135 9.23 11.77 3.18
CA THR A 135 9.63 12.70 2.12
C THR A 135 11.15 12.84 1.98
N ALA A 136 11.93 12.25 2.89
CA ALA A 136 13.38 12.42 2.93
C ALA A 136 14.13 11.23 2.31
N HIS A 137 13.58 10.02 2.43
CA HIS A 137 14.26 8.77 2.07
C HIS A 137 13.41 7.90 1.12
N GLY A 138 12.72 8.54 0.17
CA GLY A 138 11.83 7.86 -0.78
C GLY A 138 12.56 6.82 -1.64
N GLN A 139 13.78 7.11 -2.09
CA GLN A 139 14.56 6.16 -2.89
C GLN A 139 14.98 4.94 -2.07
N GLU A 140 15.53 5.13 -0.87
CA GLU A 140 15.98 4.05 0.00
C GLU A 140 14.82 3.18 0.45
N ARG A 141 13.67 3.80 0.75
CA ARG A 141 12.44 3.07 1.09
C ARG A 141 11.93 2.25 -0.09
N TYR A 142 11.99 2.80 -1.30
CA TYR A 142 11.61 2.09 -2.51
C TYR A 142 12.54 0.89 -2.77
N ASP A 143 13.86 1.07 -2.66
CA ASP A 143 14.85 0.00 -2.83
C ASP A 143 14.59 -1.14 -1.82
N ALA A 144 14.39 -0.79 -0.55
CA ALA A 144 14.07 -1.76 0.50
C ALA A 144 12.74 -2.49 0.25
N ALA A 145 11.69 -1.75 -0.11
CA ALA A 145 10.38 -2.33 -0.39
C ALA A 145 10.42 -3.26 -1.60
N TYR A 146 11.11 -2.86 -2.67
CA TYR A 146 11.30 -3.66 -3.86
C TYR A 146 11.99 -4.99 -3.53
N LYS A 147 13.05 -4.94 -2.73
CA LYS A 147 13.76 -6.13 -2.24
C LYS A 147 12.83 -7.04 -1.46
N MET A 148 12.04 -6.49 -0.53
CA MET A 148 11.12 -7.30 0.31
C MET A 148 10.00 -7.93 -0.51
N ILE A 149 9.38 -7.21 -1.45
CA ILE A 149 8.35 -7.79 -2.34
C ILE A 149 8.96 -8.87 -3.24
N THR A 150 10.15 -8.64 -3.79
CA THR A 150 10.86 -9.66 -4.60
C THR A 150 11.14 -10.92 -3.79
N ASN A 151 11.68 -10.77 -2.57
CA ASN A 151 11.96 -11.89 -1.68
C ASN A 151 10.68 -12.62 -1.25
N MET A 152 9.60 -11.91 -0.98
CA MET A 152 8.28 -12.47 -0.67
C MET A 152 7.79 -13.38 -1.81
N ILE A 153 7.78 -12.87 -3.04
CA ILE A 153 7.31 -13.60 -4.22
C ILE A 153 8.20 -14.82 -4.49
N ASN A 154 9.52 -14.66 -4.42
CA ASN A 154 10.47 -15.75 -4.66
C ASN A 154 10.37 -16.84 -3.60
N SER A 155 10.22 -16.47 -2.33
CA SER A 155 10.04 -17.42 -1.22
C SER A 155 8.76 -18.22 -1.38
N TRP A 156 7.67 -17.55 -1.75
CA TRP A 156 6.39 -18.22 -2.00
C TRP A 156 6.49 -19.21 -3.17
N LYS A 157 7.08 -18.80 -4.30
CA LYS A 157 7.32 -19.67 -5.47
C LYS A 157 8.19 -20.88 -5.14
N ALA A 158 9.08 -20.74 -4.16
CA ALA A 158 9.93 -21.82 -3.66
C ALA A 158 9.25 -22.71 -2.59
N GLY A 159 7.97 -22.47 -2.27
CA GLY A 159 7.24 -23.20 -1.21
C GLY A 159 7.65 -22.82 0.21
N LYS A 160 8.42 -21.74 0.38
CA LYS A 160 8.89 -21.26 1.68
C LYS A 160 7.94 -20.22 2.27
N TYR A 161 6.78 -20.69 2.72
CA TYR A 161 5.67 -19.82 3.08
C TYR A 161 5.92 -18.96 4.35
N ASP A 162 6.69 -19.46 5.32
CA ASP A 162 7.08 -18.67 6.49
C ASP A 162 8.02 -17.50 6.10
N GLU A 163 8.97 -17.74 5.18
CA GLU A 163 9.82 -16.68 4.63
C GLU A 163 8.97 -15.66 3.85
N ALA A 164 8.02 -16.12 3.03
CA ALA A 164 7.11 -15.24 2.31
C ALA A 164 6.27 -14.37 3.28
N LYS A 165 5.74 -14.97 4.34
CA LYS A 165 4.97 -14.28 5.39
C LYS A 165 5.82 -13.22 6.09
N LYS A 166 7.06 -13.53 6.43
CA LYS A 166 8.02 -12.61 7.01
C LYS A 166 8.31 -11.42 6.10
N TYR A 167 8.62 -11.65 4.83
CA TYR A 167 8.90 -10.57 3.89
C TYR A 167 7.64 -9.74 3.58
N ASN A 168 6.44 -10.32 3.63
CA ASN A 168 5.19 -9.57 3.60
C ASN A 168 5.06 -8.61 4.80
N LEU A 169 5.42 -9.04 6.01
CA LEU A 169 5.44 -8.15 7.19
C LEU A 169 6.43 -6.99 7.02
N TYR A 170 7.63 -7.28 6.51
CA TYR A 170 8.64 -6.24 6.28
C TYR A 170 8.19 -5.26 5.18
N ALA A 171 7.55 -5.74 4.12
CA ALA A 171 6.94 -4.88 3.11
C ALA A 171 5.84 -4.00 3.70
N GLN A 172 5.00 -4.52 4.60
CA GLN A 172 3.98 -3.73 5.31
C GLN A 172 4.60 -2.61 6.17
N ALA A 173 5.70 -2.89 6.87
CA ALA A 173 6.44 -1.90 7.65
C ALA A 173 7.10 -0.79 6.80
N LEU A 174 7.32 -1.04 5.51
CA LEU A 174 7.90 -0.07 4.58
C LEU A 174 6.85 0.68 3.76
N LEU A 175 5.81 -0.01 3.30
CA LEU A 175 4.85 0.49 2.30
C LEU A 175 3.49 0.87 2.88
N GLY A 176 3.13 0.33 4.05
CA GLY A 176 1.83 0.59 4.66
C GLY A 176 1.59 2.08 4.90
N ASN A 177 0.34 2.46 5.09
CA ASN A 177 0.08 3.79 5.66
C ASN A 177 0.72 3.91 7.07
N PRO A 178 0.88 5.12 7.64
CA PRO A 178 1.59 5.28 8.91
C PRO A 178 1.04 4.44 10.07
N THR A 179 -0.28 4.22 10.12
CA THR A 179 -0.91 3.34 11.12
C THR A 179 -0.51 1.89 10.91
N ALA A 180 -0.60 1.40 9.67
CA ALA A 180 -0.22 0.04 9.33
C ALA A 180 1.28 -0.24 9.51
N GLN A 181 2.14 0.75 9.21
CA GLN A 181 3.57 0.65 9.53
C GLN A 181 3.79 0.51 11.03
N GLY A 182 3.05 1.27 11.85
CA GLY A 182 3.11 1.16 13.31
C GLY A 182 2.70 -0.22 13.81
N THR A 183 1.60 -0.78 13.28
CA THR A 183 1.17 -2.14 13.61
C THR A 183 2.19 -3.18 13.16
N ALA A 184 2.74 -3.08 11.95
CA ALA A 184 3.81 -3.97 11.50
C ALA A 184 5.06 -3.84 12.37
N GLY A 185 5.40 -2.62 12.79
CA GLY A 185 6.54 -2.36 13.66
C GLY A 185 6.37 -2.92 15.06
N GLU A 186 5.16 -2.92 15.63
CA GLU A 186 4.86 -3.64 16.88
C GLU A 186 5.12 -5.15 16.76
N VAL A 187 4.74 -5.77 15.64
CA VAL A 187 5.00 -7.19 15.39
C VAL A 187 6.50 -7.47 15.21
N ILE A 188 7.22 -6.61 14.51
CA ILE A 188 8.67 -6.76 14.32
C ILE A 188 9.40 -6.61 15.66
N ASN A 189 9.06 -5.57 16.44
CA ASN A 189 9.67 -5.27 17.73
C ASN A 189 9.36 -6.29 18.82
N SER A 190 8.32 -7.10 18.64
CA SER A 190 7.99 -8.25 19.49
C SER A 190 8.60 -9.58 19.00
N ASN A 191 9.53 -9.55 18.04
CA ASN A 191 10.14 -10.73 17.43
C ASN A 191 9.09 -11.67 16.78
N GLY A 192 8.13 -11.09 16.09
CA GLY A 192 7.04 -11.81 15.42
C GLY A 192 5.94 -12.31 16.35
N GLN A 193 5.99 -11.96 17.64
CA GLN A 193 4.96 -12.28 18.63
C GLN A 193 3.90 -11.18 18.66
N ALA A 194 2.96 -11.24 17.72
CA ALA A 194 1.90 -10.24 17.64
C ALA A 194 0.78 -10.41 18.66
N SER A 195 -0.06 -9.37 18.79
CA SER A 195 -1.41 -9.50 19.34
C SER A 195 -2.22 -10.56 18.56
N PRO A 196 -3.31 -11.13 19.13
CA PRO A 196 -4.12 -12.15 18.48
C PRO A 196 -4.63 -11.77 17.07
N GLN A 197 -4.71 -10.47 16.76
CA GLN A 197 -5.22 -9.97 15.48
C GLN A 197 -4.20 -10.00 14.33
N ALA A 198 -2.89 -9.98 14.59
CA ALA A 198 -1.85 -9.92 13.55
C ALA A 198 -1.21 -11.28 13.23
N GLY A 199 -1.42 -12.28 14.09
CA GLY A 199 -0.90 -13.63 13.93
C GLY A 199 0.60 -13.76 14.21
N THR A 200 1.10 -14.98 14.28
CA THR A 200 2.51 -15.26 14.63
C THR A 200 3.39 -15.26 13.37
N TYR A 201 4.57 -14.67 13.46
CA TYR A 201 5.58 -14.67 12.39
C TYR A 201 6.87 -15.34 12.88
N SER A 202 7.30 -16.38 12.18
CA SER A 202 8.53 -17.11 12.50
C SER A 202 9.77 -16.38 11.96
N GLY A 203 10.85 -16.37 12.73
CA GLY A 203 12.15 -15.86 12.28
C GLY A 203 12.19 -14.36 11.99
N VAL A 204 11.32 -13.58 12.64
CA VAL A 204 11.30 -12.12 12.58
C VAL A 204 12.10 -11.55 13.76
N THR A 205 13.00 -10.62 13.47
CA THR A 205 13.67 -9.82 14.52
C THR A 205 13.83 -8.37 14.05
N PRO A 206 13.89 -7.40 14.96
CA PRO A 206 14.17 -6.00 14.61
C PRO A 206 15.51 -5.81 13.91
N GLY A 207 16.55 -6.52 14.38
CA GLY A 207 17.89 -6.47 13.79
C GLY A 207 17.87 -6.94 12.33
N GLU A 208 17.24 -8.08 12.05
CA GLU A 208 17.14 -8.58 10.67
C GLU A 208 16.37 -7.61 9.76
N PHE A 209 15.28 -7.01 10.26
CA PHE A 209 14.55 -5.99 9.50
C PHE A 209 15.47 -4.81 9.16
N THR A 210 16.20 -4.27 10.13
CA THR A 210 17.12 -3.16 9.93
C THR A 210 18.27 -3.51 8.99
N ASP A 211 18.90 -4.67 9.13
CA ASP A 211 19.99 -5.10 8.26
C ASP A 211 19.54 -5.31 6.81
N LEU A 212 18.31 -5.82 6.61
CA LEU A 212 17.80 -6.10 5.27
C LEU A 212 17.28 -4.87 4.53
N THR A 213 16.77 -3.88 5.27
CA THR A 213 16.00 -2.76 4.73
C THR A 213 16.67 -1.41 4.90
N GLY A 214 17.54 -1.26 5.90
CA GLY A 214 18.09 0.04 6.27
C GLY A 214 17.13 0.91 7.08
N PHE A 215 15.99 0.36 7.53
CA PHE A 215 14.99 1.05 8.35
C PHE A 215 14.85 0.39 9.73
N LYS A 216 14.53 1.18 10.73
CA LYS A 216 14.10 0.71 12.06
C LYS A 216 12.59 0.72 12.15
N ALA A 217 12.02 -0.41 12.55
CA ALA A 217 10.59 -0.53 12.74
C ALA A 217 10.15 0.23 14.00
N MET A 218 9.10 1.04 13.91
CA MET A 218 8.60 1.82 15.03
C MET A 218 7.24 1.29 15.49
N ALA A 219 7.04 1.15 16.79
CA ALA A 219 5.70 0.92 17.34
C ALA A 219 4.89 2.23 17.28
N GLY A 220 3.65 2.16 16.79
CA GLY A 220 2.75 3.32 16.73
C GLY A 220 3.10 4.40 15.69
N GLY A 221 4.02 4.13 14.75
CA GLY A 221 4.39 5.10 13.72
C GLY A 221 5.14 4.50 12.52
N PRO A 222 5.49 5.31 11.52
CA PRO A 222 6.23 4.85 10.35
C PRO A 222 7.63 4.37 10.73
N SER A 223 8.14 3.39 9.99
CA SER A 223 9.55 2.97 10.11
C SER A 223 10.48 4.13 9.80
N VAL A 224 11.58 4.27 10.53
CA VAL A 224 12.53 5.38 10.37
C VAL A 224 13.78 4.91 9.65
N PHE A 225 14.31 5.76 8.76
CA PHE A 225 15.56 5.46 8.06
C PHE A 225 16.73 5.39 9.06
N ASP A 226 17.60 4.40 8.89
CA ASP A 226 18.79 4.18 9.71
C ASP A 226 20.06 4.25 8.88
N HIS A 227 20.14 3.48 7.80
CA HIS A 227 21.28 3.48 6.89
C HIS A 227 20.86 3.03 5.49
N ALA A 228 21.66 3.37 4.48
CA ALA A 228 21.46 2.85 3.13
C ALA A 228 21.94 1.40 3.05
N ILE A 229 21.15 0.53 2.43
CA ILE A 229 21.55 -0.86 2.14
C ILE A 229 22.31 -0.95 0.81
N ASP A 230 23.15 -1.98 0.68
CA ASP A 230 23.80 -2.35 -0.58
C ASP A 230 22.82 -3.11 -1.49
N PHE A 231 21.75 -2.42 -1.88
CA PHE A 231 20.77 -2.89 -2.85
C PHE A 231 20.18 -1.69 -3.58
N LYS A 232 20.06 -1.81 -4.90
CA LYS A 232 19.40 -0.82 -5.75
C LYS A 232 18.36 -1.53 -6.59
N ALA A 233 17.12 -1.06 -6.53
CA ALA A 233 16.10 -1.55 -7.43
C ALA A 233 16.51 -1.25 -8.88
N PRO A 234 16.25 -2.15 -9.84
CA PRO A 234 16.65 -1.92 -11.23
C PRO A 234 16.11 -0.60 -11.77
N GLU A 235 16.90 0.09 -12.59
CA GLU A 235 16.47 1.34 -13.20
C GLU A 235 15.16 1.16 -14.00
N GLY A 236 14.24 2.12 -13.82
CA GLY A 236 12.91 2.11 -14.42
C GLY A 236 11.96 1.04 -13.88
N SER A 237 12.33 0.31 -12.82
CA SER A 237 11.40 -0.59 -12.12
C SER A 237 10.32 0.20 -11.36
N TYR A 238 9.23 -0.50 -11.05
CA TYR A 238 8.15 0.00 -10.19
C TYR A 238 7.52 -1.17 -9.43
N LEU A 239 6.80 -0.88 -8.35
CA LEU A 239 5.93 -1.85 -7.70
C LEU A 239 4.48 -1.61 -8.13
N THR A 240 3.74 -2.69 -8.37
CA THR A 240 2.31 -2.64 -8.68
C THR A 240 1.51 -2.90 -7.42
N TYR A 241 0.53 -2.04 -7.14
CA TYR A 241 -0.44 -2.28 -6.07
C TYR A 241 -1.86 -1.91 -6.53
N VAL A 242 -2.85 -2.52 -5.89
CA VAL A 242 -4.28 -2.29 -6.15
C VAL A 242 -4.91 -1.70 -4.88
N PRO A 243 -5.39 -0.45 -4.93
CA PRO A 243 -6.15 0.11 -3.83
C PRO A 243 -7.60 -0.40 -3.83
N PRO A 244 -8.26 -0.44 -2.66
CA PRO A 244 -9.71 -0.62 -2.61
C PRO A 244 -10.42 0.61 -3.19
N THR A 245 -11.57 0.38 -3.82
CA THR A 245 -12.45 1.43 -4.33
C THR A 245 -13.86 1.32 -3.77
N LEU A 246 -14.53 2.45 -3.70
CA LEU A 246 -15.97 2.54 -3.50
C LEU A 246 -16.71 2.05 -4.76
N PRO A 247 -18.00 1.67 -4.67
CA PRO A 247 -18.79 1.25 -5.83
C PRO A 247 -18.88 2.27 -6.98
N ASN A 248 -18.56 3.54 -6.72
CA ASN A 248 -18.49 4.62 -7.70
C ASN A 248 -17.10 4.79 -8.35
N GLY A 249 -16.16 3.87 -8.10
CA GLY A 249 -14.81 3.86 -8.67
C GLY A 249 -13.79 4.74 -7.94
N LYS A 250 -14.18 5.51 -6.91
CA LYS A 250 -13.23 6.32 -6.14
C LYS A 250 -12.40 5.48 -5.18
N VAL A 251 -11.11 5.80 -5.04
CA VAL A 251 -10.22 5.13 -4.08
C VAL A 251 -10.73 5.32 -2.64
N ALA A 252 -10.85 4.21 -1.92
CA ALA A 252 -11.31 4.16 -0.54
C ALA A 252 -10.11 4.27 0.43
N VAL A 253 -9.50 5.46 0.47
CA VAL A 253 -8.28 5.74 1.25
C VAL A 253 -8.47 5.36 2.73
N ASN A 254 -7.53 4.58 3.28
CA ASN A 254 -7.49 4.13 4.67
C ASN A 254 -8.74 3.36 5.18
N GLN A 255 -9.60 2.87 4.30
CA GLN A 255 -10.79 2.11 4.71
C GLN A 255 -10.59 0.59 4.75
N ALA A 256 -9.62 0.09 3.97
CA ALA A 256 -9.24 -1.31 3.86
C ALA A 256 -7.82 -1.41 3.29
N GLN A 257 -7.26 -2.61 3.28
CA GLN A 257 -5.90 -2.84 2.85
C GLN A 257 -5.71 -2.74 1.34
N ARG A 258 -4.66 -2.05 0.90
CA ARG A 258 -4.16 -2.16 -0.48
C ARG A 258 -3.53 -3.55 -0.69
N MET A 259 -3.48 -3.99 -1.93
CA MET A 259 -3.00 -5.33 -2.29
C MET A 259 -1.87 -5.28 -3.32
N VAL A 260 -0.89 -6.16 -3.16
CA VAL A 260 0.21 -6.37 -4.12
C VAL A 260 -0.01 -7.70 -4.81
N PRO A 261 -0.28 -7.72 -6.14
CA PRO A 261 -0.44 -8.96 -6.89
C PRO A 261 0.88 -9.74 -7.01
N PRO A 262 0.86 -11.08 -7.16
CA PRO A 262 2.05 -11.88 -7.39
C PRO A 262 2.71 -11.65 -8.75
N ASP A 263 1.91 -11.29 -9.74
CA ASP A 263 2.42 -10.75 -11.00
C ASP A 263 2.82 -9.29 -10.78
N GLN A 264 4.13 -9.05 -10.77
CA GLN A 264 4.73 -7.72 -10.61
C GLN A 264 5.49 -7.40 -11.91
N PRO A 265 4.84 -6.87 -12.95
CA PRO A 265 5.50 -6.57 -14.22
C PRO A 265 6.63 -5.54 -14.07
N GLY A 266 6.56 -4.70 -13.03
CA GLY A 266 7.62 -3.76 -12.67
C GLY A 266 8.81 -4.40 -11.91
N ILE A 267 8.68 -5.65 -11.43
CA ILE A 267 9.80 -6.42 -10.87
C ILE A 267 10.47 -7.19 -11.99
N LYS A 268 11.64 -6.72 -12.41
CA LYS A 268 12.51 -7.47 -13.31
C LYS A 268 13.05 -8.68 -12.53
N PRO A 269 12.97 -9.91 -13.05
CA PRO A 269 13.62 -11.05 -12.42
C PRO A 269 15.09 -10.70 -12.26
N GLU A 270 15.69 -11.08 -11.11
CA GLU A 270 17.12 -10.87 -10.95
C GLU A 270 17.83 -11.48 -12.16
N PRO A 271 18.73 -10.73 -12.83
CA PRO A 271 19.60 -11.36 -13.80
C PRO A 271 20.28 -12.51 -13.05
N LYS A 272 20.17 -13.73 -13.58
CA LYS A 272 20.95 -14.85 -13.04
C LYS A 272 22.40 -14.41 -13.13
N ASN A 273 22.97 -14.00 -12.01
CA ASN A 273 24.37 -13.65 -11.96
C ASN A 273 25.13 -14.89 -12.45
N PRO A 274 25.95 -14.76 -13.51
CA PRO A 274 26.69 -15.89 -14.03
C PRO A 274 27.52 -16.50 -12.90
N VAL A 275 27.20 -17.74 -12.51
CA VAL A 275 27.96 -18.44 -11.48
C VAL A 275 29.10 -19.17 -12.17
N ILE A 276 30.34 -18.89 -11.77
CA ILE A 276 31.48 -19.67 -12.23
C ILE A 276 31.53 -20.95 -11.39
N LYS A 277 31.19 -22.09 -12.01
CA LYS A 277 31.44 -23.41 -11.44
C LYS A 277 32.79 -23.90 -11.90
N THR A 278 33.70 -24.18 -10.96
CA THR A 278 34.98 -24.83 -11.25
C THR A 278 34.88 -26.32 -10.90
N LYS A 279 35.52 -27.15 -11.73
CA LYS A 279 35.85 -28.53 -11.38
C LYS A 279 37.33 -28.74 -11.68
N ALA A 280 38.02 -29.33 -10.72
CA ALA A 280 39.38 -29.82 -10.91
C ALA A 280 39.42 -31.32 -10.59
N SER A 281 40.16 -32.07 -11.38
CA SER A 281 40.47 -33.49 -11.16
C SER A 281 41.94 -33.74 -11.42
N LEU A 282 42.49 -34.78 -10.79
CA LEU A 282 43.83 -35.26 -11.10
C LEU A 282 43.76 -36.27 -12.25
N ASP A 283 44.68 -36.12 -13.21
CA ASP A 283 44.93 -37.05 -14.30
C ASP A 283 46.42 -37.40 -14.28
N GLY A 284 46.75 -38.50 -13.60
CA GLY A 284 48.14 -38.85 -13.28
C GLY A 284 48.79 -37.82 -12.37
N ASP A 285 49.91 -37.26 -12.81
CA ASP A 285 50.66 -36.18 -12.15
C ASP A 285 50.20 -34.77 -12.58
N GLN A 286 49.14 -34.67 -13.39
CA GLN A 286 48.61 -33.40 -13.90
C GLN A 286 47.26 -33.04 -13.28
N VAL A 287 47.02 -31.72 -13.10
CA VAL A 287 45.72 -31.20 -12.71
C VAL A 287 44.94 -30.80 -13.96
N LYS A 288 43.77 -31.39 -14.16
CA LYS A 288 42.78 -30.97 -15.16
C LYS A 288 41.73 -30.10 -14.51
N ALA A 289 41.77 -28.79 -14.77
CA ALA A 289 40.78 -27.84 -14.29
C ALA A 289 39.94 -27.28 -15.43
N GLY A 290 38.65 -27.09 -15.17
CA GLY A 290 37.71 -26.42 -16.08
C GLY A 290 36.79 -25.48 -15.30
N ALA A 291 36.51 -24.32 -15.88
CA ALA A 291 35.50 -23.39 -15.40
C ALA A 291 34.34 -23.35 -16.39
N LYS A 292 33.12 -23.33 -15.87
CA LYS A 292 31.91 -23.11 -16.67
C LYS A 292 31.12 -21.96 -16.06
N VAL A 293 30.76 -21.00 -16.91
CA VAL A 293 29.76 -20.00 -16.59
C VAL A 293 28.37 -20.65 -16.72
N VAL A 294 27.56 -20.60 -15.66
CA VAL A 294 26.17 -21.10 -15.64
C VAL A 294 25.18 -20.06 -15.15
#